data_AF-A0A916DRI6-F1
#
_entry.id   AF-A0A916DRI6-F1
#
_cell.length_a   1.000
_cell.length_b   1.000
_cell.length_c   1.000
_cell.angle_alpha   90.00
_cell.angle_beta   90.00
_cell.angle_gamma   90.00
#
_symmetry.space_group_name_H-M   'P 1'
#
loop_
_entity.id
_entity.type
_entity.pdbx_description
1 polymer ?
#
loop_
_entity_poly.entity_id
_entity_poly.type
_entity_poly.pdbx_seq_one_letter_code
_entity_poly.pdbx_strand_id
1 'polypeptide(L)' 'MQQFEYKTFTVPLKNALFSKKQELDIGVLEEKLNLMGKMGWELVTQFARQKNGFSQYAVLVFKRPLVVPSSKNE' A
#
# COMPACT_ATOMS: atom_id res chain seq x y z
N MET A 1 -14.45 8.63 -18.89
CA MET A 1 -13.77 7.68 -17.98
C MET A 1 -13.33 8.44 -16.73
N GLN A 2 -13.54 7.88 -15.54
CA GLN A 2 -13.10 8.50 -14.28
C GLN A 2 -11.58 8.44 -14.15
N GLN A 3 -10.95 9.54 -13.70
CA GLN A 3 -9.51 9.58 -13.46
C GLN A 3 -9.19 9.24 -12.00
N PHE A 4 -8.02 8.64 -11.77
CA PHE A 4 -7.58 8.19 -10.45
C PHE A 4 -6.15 8.65 -10.17
N GLU A 5 -5.89 8.98 -8.91
CA GLU A 5 -4.55 9.11 -8.35
C GLU A 5 -4.12 7.74 -7.80
N TYR A 6 -2.86 7.36 -8.00
CA TYR A 6 -2.30 6.10 -7.52
C TYR A 6 -1.15 6.34 -6.53
N LYS A 7 -1.04 5.47 -5.54
CA LYS A 7 0.04 5.50 -4.57
C LYS A 7 0.47 4.10 -4.17
N THR A 8 1.78 3.94 -3.96
CA THR A 8 2.35 2.70 -3.43
C THR A 8 2.81 2.86 -2.00
N PHE A 9 2.63 1.81 -1.20
CA PHE A 9 3.21 1.71 0.14
C PHE A 9 3.98 0.39 0.26
N THR A 10 5.24 0.49 0.71
CA THR A 10 6.12 -0.66 0.84
C THR A 10 6.24 -1.07 2.30
N VAL A 11 6.00 -2.35 2.58
CA VAL A 11 6.14 -2.92 3.92
C VAL A 11 7.36 -3.84 3.93
N PRO A 12 8.44 -3.46 4.64
CA PRO A 12 9.59 -4.32 4.79
C PRO A 12 9.20 -5.52 5.63
N LEU A 13 9.71 -6.70 5.25
CA LEU A 13 9.61 -7.88 6.09
C LEU A 13 10.77 -7.84 7.11
N LYS A 14 10.46 -7.95 8.40
CA LYS A 14 11.49 -7.93 9.44
C LYS A 14 12.15 -9.31 9.50
N ASN A 15 13.48 -9.35 9.43
CA ASN A 15 14.23 -10.55 9.80
C ASN A 15 14.27 -10.63 11.32
N ALA A 16 13.60 -11.62 11.91
CA ALA A 16 13.79 -11.92 13.31
C ALA A 16 15.25 -12.40 13.52
N LEU A 17 15.98 -11.79 14.46
CA LEU A 17 17.42 -12.01 14.70
C LEU A 17 17.85 -13.49 14.87
N PHE A 18 16.91 -14.39 15.16
CA PHE A 18 17.17 -15.82 15.36
C PHE A 18 16.24 -16.75 14.55
N SER A 19 15.46 -16.21 13.61
CA SER A 19 14.47 -16.97 12.86
C SER A 19 14.59 -16.65 11.36
N LYS A 20 14.63 -17.70 10.53
CA LYS A 20 14.52 -17.57 9.06
C LYS A 20 13.13 -17.08 8.61
N LYS A 21 12.16 -16.92 9.53
CA LYS A 21 10.86 -16.34 9.22
C LYS A 21 10.99 -14.84 9.15
N GLN A 22 10.69 -14.35 7.96
CA GLN A 22 10.41 -12.96 7.69
C GLN A 22 8.98 -12.69 8.12
N GLU A 23 8.82 -12.00 9.24
CA GLU A 23 7.49 -11.69 9.79
C GLU A 23 7.12 -10.24 9.47
N LEU A 24 5.88 -10.11 8.99
CA LEU A 24 5.23 -8.85 8.76
C LEU A 24 4.56 -8.42 10.07
N ASP A 25 4.80 -7.18 10.48
CA ASP A 25 4.15 -6.60 11.65
C ASP A 25 2.69 -6.26 11.31
N ILE A 26 1.79 -7.21 11.58
CA ILE A 26 0.38 -7.12 11.16
C ILE A 26 -0.33 -5.92 11.80
N GLY A 27 -0.06 -5.61 13.07
CA GLY A 27 -0.68 -4.46 13.74
C GLY A 27 -0.33 -3.13 13.06
N VAL A 28 0.96 -2.93 12.75
CA VAL A 28 1.42 -1.73 12.02
C VAL A 28 0.83 -1.67 10.61
N LEU A 29 0.65 -2.82 9.96
CA LEU A 29 0.02 -2.89 8.65
C LEU A 29 -1.46 -2.47 8.73
N GLU A 30 -2.22 -3.02 9.67
CA GLU A 30 -3.64 -2.73 9.87
C GLU A 30 -3.87 -1.25 10.18
N GLU A 31 -3.07 -0.65 11.05
CA GLU A 31 -3.12 0.78 11.35
C GLU A 31 -2.95 1.64 10.09
N LYS A 32 -1.98 1.27 9.24
CA LYS A 32 -1.74 2.00 7.98
C LYS A 32 -2.85 1.79 6.95
N LEU A 33 -3.37 0.58 6.81
CA LEU A 33 -4.50 0.29 5.92
C LEU A 33 -5.72 1.12 6.33
N ASN A 34 -6.02 1.16 7.62
CA ASN A 34 -7.12 1.96 8.16
C ASN A 34 -6.89 3.46 7.95
N LEU A 35 -5.67 3.96 8.14
CA LEU A 35 -5.33 5.36 7.86
C LEU A 35 -5.52 5.70 6.37
N MET A 36 -5.08 4.84 5.46
CA MET A 36 -5.28 5.03 4.01
C MET A 36 -6.77 5.07 3.66
N GLY A 37 -7.57 4.16 4.20
CA GLY A 37 -9.02 4.16 4.02
C GLY A 37 -9.68 5.46 4.51
N LYS A 38 -9.28 5.97 5.69
CA LYS A 38 -9.75 7.27 6.21
C LYS A 38 -9.38 8.46 5.32
N MET A 39 -8.27 8.36 4.58
CA MET A 39 -7.81 9.37 3.62
C MET A 39 -8.44 9.21 2.22
N GLY A 40 -9.39 8.29 2.06
CA GLY A 40 -10.09 8.03 0.80
C GLY A 40 -9.31 7.16 -0.19
N TRP A 41 -8.25 6.49 0.25
CA TRP A 41 -7.50 5.55 -0.57
C TRP A 41 -8.09 4.14 -0.47
N GLU A 42 -8.25 3.50 -1.63
CA GLU A 42 -8.72 2.13 -1.78
C GLU A 42 -7.56 1.22 -2.16
N LEU A 43 -7.39 0.10 -1.45
CA LEU A 43 -6.40 -0.91 -1.82
C LEU A 43 -6.86 -1.67 -3.06
N VAL A 44 -6.08 -1.63 -4.13
CA VAL A 44 -6.42 -2.24 -5.42
C VAL A 44 -5.77 -3.60 -5.58
N THR A 45 -4.48 -3.68 -5.27
CA THR A 45 -3.71 -4.91 -5.41
C THR A 45 -2.49 -4.90 -4.51
N GLN A 46 -1.87 -6.07 -4.35
CA GLN A 46 -0.65 -6.26 -3.61
C GLN A 46 0.27 -7.24 -4.33
N PHE A 47 1.57 -7.03 -4.19
CA PHE A 47 2.56 -7.99 -4.65
C PHE A 47 3.79 -7.98 -3.75
N ALA A 48 4.42 -9.14 -3.59
CA ALA A 48 5.68 -9.26 -2.88
C ALA A 48 6.84 -9.24 -3.88
N ARG A 49 7.90 -8.48 -3.58
CA ARG A 49 9.16 -8.65 -4.31
C ARG A 49 9.93 -9.79 -3.68
N GLN A 50 10.31 -10.78 -4.49
CA GLN A 50 11.20 -11.85 -4.07
C GLN A 50 12.64 -11.58 -4.52
N LYS A 51 13.61 -11.91 -3.67
CA LYS A 51 15.04 -11.98 -4.02
C LYS A 51 15.60 -13.28 -3.45
N ASN A 52 16.26 -14.06 -4.29
CA ASN A 52 16.84 -15.36 -3.92
C ASN A 52 15.84 -16.34 -3.29
N GLY A 53 14.59 -16.37 -3.78
CA GLY A 53 13.54 -17.26 -3.27
C GLY A 53 12.86 -16.79 -1.98
N PHE A 54 13.27 -15.65 -1.42
CA PHE A 54 12.64 -15.06 -0.23
C PHE A 54 11.94 -13.74 -0.60
N SER A 55 10.69 -13.56 -0.15
CA SER A 55 10.02 -12.25 -0.18
C SER A 55 10.85 -11.26 0.64
N GLN A 56 11.12 -10.05 0.15
CA GLN A 56 11.86 -9.00 0.87
C GLN A 56 10.95 -7.92 1.43
N TYR A 57 9.92 -7.56 0.66
CA TYR A 57 8.91 -6.59 1.05
C TYR A 57 7.62 -6.82 0.27
N ALA A 58 6.51 -6.42 0.87
CA ALA A 58 5.22 -6.32 0.21
C ALA A 58 5.04 -4.89 -0.33
N VAL A 59 4.52 -4.76 -1.54
CA VAL A 59 4.08 -3.49 -2.12
C VAL A 59 2.57 -3.52 -2.21
N LEU A 60 1.95 -2.52 -1.61
CA LEU A 60 0.51 -2.29 -1.65
C LEU A 60 0.23 -1.13 -2.61
N VAL A 61 -0.69 -1.35 -3.55
CA VAL A 61 -1.09 -0.36 -4.56
C VAL A 61 -2.47 0.16 -4.20
N PHE A 62 -2.58 1.47 -4.04
CA PHE A 62 -3.82 2.16 -3.72
C PHE A 62 -4.22 3.08 -4.87
N LYS A 63 -5.53 3.32 -4.98
CA LYS A 63 -6.10 4.36 -5.86
C LYS A 63 -7.07 5.23 -5.08
N ARG A 64 -7.32 6.45 -5.57
CA ARG A 64 -8.48 7.27 -5.18
C ARG A 64 -8.94 8.12 -6.36
N PRO A 65 -10.24 8.47 -6.45
CA PRO A 65 -10.72 9.35 -7.52
C PRO A 65 -10.03 10.72 -7.50
N LEU A 66 -9.66 11.22 -8.67
CA LEU A 66 -9.28 12.63 -8.80
C LEU A 66 -10.55 13.47 -8.80
N VAL A 67 -10.71 14.32 -7.77
CA VAL A 67 -11.72 15.38 -7.80
C VAL A 67 -11.15 16.48 -8.70
N VAL A 68 -11.48 16.44 -9.99
CA VAL A 68 -11.22 17.57 -10.88
C VAL A 68 -12.16 18.69 -10.43
N PRO A 69 -11.67 19.84 -9.96
CA PRO A 69 -12.54 20.97 -9.71
C PRO A 69 -13.23 21.28 -11.03
N SER A 70 -14.55 21.22 -11.07
CA SER A 70 -15.30 21.74 -12.22
C SER A 70 -14.85 23.19 -12.37
N SER A 71 -14.17 23.51 -13.48
CA SER A 71 -13.91 24.89 -13.86
C SER A 71 -15.25 25.61 -13.75
N LYS A 72 -15.37 26.50 -12.76
CA LYS A 72 -16.50 27.41 -12.71
C LYS A 72 -16.40 28.19 -14.01
N ASN A 73 -17.35 27.94 -14.91
CA ASN A 73 -17.49 28.73 -16.13
C ASN A 73 -17.73 30.17 -15.68
N GLU A 74 -16.77 31.04 -16.00
CA GLU A 74 -16.95 32.50 -16.04
C GLU A 74 -17.95 32.89 -17.14
#